data_AF-A0A2E7ZTZ5-F1
#
_entry.id   AF-A0A2E7ZTZ5-F1
#
_cell.length_a   1.000
_cell.length_b   1.000
_cell.length_c   1.000
_cell.angle_alpha   90.00
_cell.angle_beta   90.00
_cell.angle_gamma   90.00
#
_symmetry.space_group_name_H-M   'P 1'
#
loop_
_entity.id
_entity.type
_entity.pdbx_description
1 polymer ?
#
loop_
_entity_poly.entity_id
_entity_poly.type
_entity_poly.pdbx_seq_one_letter_code
_entity_poly.pdbx_strand_id
1 'polypeptide(L)'
;MTTDKRAILGEMLINRVRKNQRKLAKWRKREQVSCYRLYDRDIPEIALTVDWYDGCIHAAEWTRTRDRDDPRQAAQRNAWLVRTLGQALGCEAADVFLKTRERQRGDAQYKRSGRRYVQDKDSRRIQVHEADLRFWVNLRDYVDTGLFLDHRQTR
;
A
#
# COMPACT_ATOMS: atom_id res chain seq x y z
N MET A 1 1.67 13.34 -18.66
CA MET A 1 0.90 12.10 -18.95
C MET A 1 -0.51 12.51 -19.36
N THR A 2 -0.95 12.19 -20.57
CA THR A 2 -2.31 12.47 -21.05
C THR A 2 -3.35 11.73 -20.22
N THR A 3 -4.49 12.39 -19.95
CA THR A 3 -5.58 11.92 -19.08
C THR A 3 -6.02 10.48 -19.37
N ASP A 4 -6.02 10.07 -20.64
CA ASP A 4 -6.42 8.73 -21.08
C ASP A 4 -5.53 7.62 -20.54
N LYS A 5 -4.20 7.83 -20.47
CA LYS A 5 -3.29 6.79 -19.98
C LYS A 5 -3.53 6.50 -18.49
N ARG A 6 -3.84 7.52 -17.69
CA ARG A 6 -4.15 7.35 -16.26
C ARG A 6 -5.48 6.64 -16.04
N ALA A 7 -6.48 6.90 -16.89
CA ALA A 7 -7.76 6.20 -16.84
C ALA A 7 -7.58 4.70 -17.10
N ILE A 8 -6.87 4.34 -18.18
CA ILE A 8 -6.58 2.94 -18.54
C ILE A 8 -5.82 2.23 -17.42
N LEU A 9 -4.73 2.83 -16.92
CA LEU A 9 -3.95 2.23 -15.82
C LEU A 9 -4.79 2.09 -14.53
N GLY A 10 -5.70 3.03 -14.28
CA GLY A 10 -6.58 3.00 -13.11
C GLY A 10 -7.55 1.83 -13.16
N GLU A 11 -8.17 1.63 -14.33
CA GLU A 11 -9.06 0.50 -14.57
C GLU A 11 -8.33 -0.84 -14.46
N MET A 12 -7.14 -0.95 -15.05
CA MET A 12 -6.29 -2.15 -14.93
C MET A 12 -5.98 -2.47 -13.47
N LEU A 13 -5.60 -1.46 -12.67
CA LEU A 13 -5.30 -1.63 -11.25
C LEU A 13 -6.54 -2.09 -10.46
N ILE A 14 -7.69 -1.43 -10.66
CA ILE A 14 -8.95 -1.79 -10.01
C ILE A 14 -9.30 -3.25 -10.30
N ASN A 15 -9.28 -3.63 -11.58
CA ASN A 15 -9.63 -4.97 -12.02
C ASN A 15 -8.67 -6.02 -11.44
N ARG A 16 -7.38 -5.73 -11.44
CA ARG A 16 -6.37 -6.66 -10.92
C ARG A 16 -6.47 -6.85 -9.40
N VAL A 17 -6.57 -5.77 -8.65
CA VAL A 17 -6.68 -5.79 -7.19
C VAL A 17 -7.96 -6.52 -6.75
N ARG A 18 -9.11 -6.24 -7.39
CA ARG A 18 -10.36 -6.97 -7.12
C ARG A 18 -10.26 -8.45 -7.44
N LYS A 19 -9.63 -8.81 -8.57
CA LYS A 19 -9.38 -10.21 -8.94
C LYS A 19 -8.52 -10.92 -7.89
N ASN A 20 -7.44 -10.30 -7.43
CA ASN A 20 -6.57 -10.84 -6.39
C ASN A 20 -7.32 -11.00 -5.06
N GLN A 21 -8.15 -10.03 -4.66
CA GLN A 21 -8.94 -10.09 -3.42
C GLN A 21 -9.91 -11.29 -3.42
N ARG A 22 -10.57 -11.54 -4.55
CA ARG A 22 -11.45 -12.71 -4.74
C ARG A 22 -10.66 -14.01 -4.71
N LYS A 23 -9.52 -14.08 -5.40
CA LYS A 23 -8.65 -15.27 -5.42
C LYS A 23 -8.18 -15.65 -4.01
N LEU A 24 -7.82 -14.65 -3.20
CA LEU A 24 -7.33 -14.85 -1.84
C LEU A 24 -8.45 -15.12 -0.82
N ALA A 25 -9.74 -14.91 -1.16
CA ALA A 25 -10.84 -15.00 -0.19
C ALA A 25 -10.91 -16.36 0.53
N LYS A 26 -10.81 -17.47 -0.22
CA LYS A 26 -10.84 -18.83 0.36
C LYS A 26 -9.64 -19.08 1.27
N TRP A 27 -8.45 -18.68 0.83
CA TRP A 27 -7.21 -18.83 1.61
C TRP A 27 -7.28 -18.01 2.91
N ARG A 28 -7.69 -16.74 2.85
CA ARG A 28 -7.77 -15.89 4.05
C ARG A 28 -8.71 -16.44 5.11
N LYS A 29 -9.84 -16.99 4.69
CA LYS A 29 -10.81 -17.62 5.59
C LYS A 29 -10.22 -18.88 6.22
N ARG A 30 -9.51 -19.71 5.44
CA ARG A 30 -8.90 -20.95 5.93
C ARG A 30 -7.74 -20.70 6.89
N GLU A 31 -6.84 -19.78 6.54
CA GLU A 31 -5.68 -19.44 7.39
C GLU A 31 -6.03 -18.45 8.50
N GLN A 32 -7.28 -17.98 8.57
CA GLN A 32 -7.77 -17.00 9.55
C GLN A 32 -6.85 -15.76 9.65
N VAL A 33 -6.65 -15.08 8.52
CA VAL A 33 -5.73 -13.93 8.41
C VAL A 33 -6.46 -12.67 7.97
N SER A 34 -6.24 -11.58 8.72
CA SER A 34 -6.83 -10.25 8.44
C SER A 34 -5.88 -9.30 7.71
N CYS A 35 -4.59 -9.64 7.63
CA CYS A 35 -3.60 -8.88 6.87
C CYS A 35 -2.95 -9.78 5.82
N TYR A 36 -2.58 -9.25 4.66
CA TYR A 36 -1.96 -10.01 3.56
C TYR A 36 -1.53 -9.10 2.40
N ARG A 37 -0.56 -9.56 1.60
CA ARG A 37 -0.20 -8.89 0.35
C ARG A 37 -1.26 -9.17 -0.71
N LEU A 38 -1.79 -8.10 -1.29
CA LEU A 38 -2.88 -8.14 -2.25
C LEU A 38 -2.40 -7.90 -3.70
N TYR A 39 -1.34 -7.12 -3.88
CA TYR A 39 -0.75 -6.80 -5.17
C TYR A 39 0.75 -6.58 -5.01
N ASP A 40 1.57 -7.15 -5.88
CA ASP A 40 3.03 -6.95 -5.90
C ASP A 40 3.50 -6.79 -7.33
N ARG A 41 3.39 -5.56 -7.86
CA ARG A 41 3.87 -5.21 -9.20
C ARG A 41 3.34 -6.16 -10.28
N ASP A 42 2.10 -6.63 -10.13
CA ASP A 42 1.48 -7.56 -11.08
C ASP A 42 1.33 -6.95 -12.49
N ILE A 43 1.27 -5.63 -12.60
CA ILE A 43 1.21 -4.86 -13.85
C ILE A 43 2.56 -4.13 -14.02
N PRO A 44 3.32 -4.37 -15.11
CA PRO A 44 4.65 -3.78 -15.32
C PRO A 44 4.68 -2.24 -15.25
N GLU A 45 3.63 -1.59 -15.72
CA GLU A 45 3.47 -0.12 -15.73
C GLU A 45 3.14 0.46 -14.35
N ILE A 46 2.73 -0.38 -13.40
CA ILE A 46 2.28 0.04 -12.06
C ILE A 46 3.19 -0.61 -11.02
N ALA A 47 4.32 0.06 -10.76
CA ALA A 47 5.35 -0.34 -9.82
C ALA A 47 4.92 -0.09 -8.36
N LEU A 48 3.87 -0.77 -7.93
CA LEU A 48 3.21 -0.61 -6.64
C LEU A 48 3.21 -1.94 -5.87
N THR A 49 3.29 -1.89 -4.55
CA THR A 49 2.89 -2.99 -3.67
C THR A 49 1.66 -2.55 -2.88
N VAL A 50 0.67 -3.42 -2.72
CA VAL A 50 -0.55 -3.14 -1.94
C VAL A 50 -0.73 -4.26 -0.92
N ASP A 51 -0.71 -3.89 0.34
CA ASP A 51 -0.97 -4.75 1.48
C ASP A 51 -2.30 -4.36 2.12
N TRP A 52 -3.09 -5.36 2.47
CA TRP A 52 -4.33 -5.20 3.23
C TRP A 52 -4.04 -5.43 4.70
N TYR A 53 -4.59 -4.58 5.57
CA TYR A 53 -4.55 -4.71 7.02
C TYR A 53 -5.92 -4.37 7.59
N ASP A 54 -6.79 -5.38 7.69
CA ASP A 54 -8.09 -5.32 8.35
C ASP A 54 -8.90 -4.02 8.10
N GLY A 55 -9.26 -3.77 6.84
CA GLY A 55 -10.01 -2.57 6.43
C GLY A 55 -9.13 -1.39 6.03
N CYS A 56 -7.84 -1.41 6.35
CA CYS A 56 -6.87 -0.42 5.90
C CYS A 56 -5.99 -0.94 4.76
N ILE A 57 -5.51 -0.01 3.93
CA ILE A 57 -4.60 -0.31 2.82
C ILE A 57 -3.26 0.34 3.11
N HIS A 58 -2.19 -0.43 3.06
CA HIS A 58 -0.83 0.08 3.03
C HIS A 58 -0.24 -0.16 1.65
N ALA A 59 0.06 0.92 0.92
CA ALA A 59 0.58 0.86 -0.42
C ALA A 59 1.98 1.46 -0.49
N ALA A 60 2.88 0.86 -1.27
CA ALA A 60 4.22 1.39 -1.48
C ALA A 60 4.53 1.51 -2.97
N GLU A 61 4.77 2.74 -3.44
CA GLU A 61 5.15 3.00 -4.83
C GLU A 61 6.67 3.00 -4.98
N TRP A 62 7.17 2.28 -5.97
CA TRP A 62 8.54 2.30 -6.43
C TRP A 62 8.67 3.27 -7.61
N THR A 63 8.77 4.56 -7.31
CA THR A 63 8.91 5.58 -8.37
C THR A 63 10.28 5.48 -9.05
N ARG A 64 10.32 5.59 -10.38
CA ARG A 64 11.57 5.80 -11.12
C ARG A 64 12.04 7.24 -10.91
N THR A 65 13.32 7.44 -10.65
CA THR A 65 13.91 8.74 -10.23
C THR A 65 13.50 9.93 -11.10
N ARG A 66 13.26 9.72 -12.40
CA ARG A 66 12.89 10.75 -13.38
C ARG A 66 11.44 11.27 -13.25
N ASP A 67 10.53 10.50 -12.65
CA ASP A 67 9.11 10.88 -12.49
C ASP A 67 8.86 11.71 -11.22
N ARG A 68 9.92 12.17 -10.56
CA ARG A 68 9.88 12.83 -9.25
C ARG A 68 10.29 14.31 -9.30
N ASP A 69 10.84 14.79 -10.41
CA ASP A 69 11.38 16.14 -10.50
C ASP A 69 10.29 17.24 -10.38
N ASP A 70 9.00 16.88 -10.57
CA ASP A 70 7.87 17.78 -10.35
C ASP A 70 7.00 17.36 -9.13
N PRO A 71 7.07 18.10 -8.02
CA PRO A 71 6.25 17.86 -6.83
C PRO A 71 4.74 17.88 -7.07
N ARG A 72 4.25 18.69 -8.02
CA ARG A 72 2.81 18.77 -8.34
C ARG A 72 2.35 17.51 -9.05
N GLN A 73 3.13 17.00 -9.99
CA GLN A 73 2.83 15.74 -10.66
C GLN A 73 2.88 14.56 -9.69
N ALA A 74 3.83 14.55 -8.75
CA ALA A 74 3.88 13.54 -7.69
C ALA A 74 2.64 13.58 -6.79
N ALA A 75 2.22 14.76 -6.35
CA ALA A 75 1.01 14.93 -5.54
C ALA A 75 -0.26 14.46 -6.28
N GLN A 76 -0.41 14.82 -7.56
CA GLN A 76 -1.53 14.35 -8.39
C GLN A 76 -1.54 12.82 -8.56
N ARG A 77 -0.35 12.23 -8.78
CA ARG A 77 -0.21 10.77 -8.89
C ARG A 77 -0.59 10.06 -7.60
N ASN A 78 -0.13 10.58 -6.45
CA ASN A 78 -0.45 10.02 -5.15
C ASN A 78 -1.95 10.12 -4.85
N ALA A 79 -2.57 11.27 -5.13
CA ALA A 79 -4.01 11.46 -4.96
C ALA A 79 -4.81 10.50 -5.85
N TRP A 80 -4.39 10.32 -7.11
CA TRP A 80 -4.98 9.35 -8.01
C TRP A 80 -4.88 7.92 -7.47
N LEU A 81 -3.69 7.47 -7.05
CA LEU A 81 -3.49 6.13 -6.46
C LEU A 81 -4.37 5.88 -5.24
N VAL A 82 -4.44 6.85 -4.31
CA VAL A 82 -5.28 6.75 -3.11
C VAL A 82 -6.74 6.56 -3.47
N ARG A 83 -7.27 7.40 -4.39
CA ARG A 83 -8.67 7.31 -4.82
C ARG A 83 -8.96 5.99 -5.55
N THR A 84 -8.07 5.58 -6.46
CA THR A 84 -8.22 4.34 -7.22
C THR A 84 -8.22 3.11 -6.31
N LEU A 85 -7.31 3.04 -5.32
CA LEU A 85 -7.26 1.93 -4.37
C LEU A 85 -8.48 1.91 -3.42
N GLY A 86 -8.86 3.07 -2.89
CA GLY A 86 -10.06 3.20 -2.04
C GLY A 86 -11.32 2.72 -2.76
N GLN A 87 -11.52 3.18 -4.00
CA GLN A 87 -12.63 2.73 -4.86
C GLN A 87 -12.56 1.22 -5.18
N ALA A 88 -11.36 0.70 -5.46
CA ALA A 88 -11.20 -0.71 -5.83
C ALA A 88 -11.63 -1.64 -4.69
N LEU A 89 -11.33 -1.25 -3.45
CA LEU A 89 -11.40 -2.11 -2.27
C LEU A 89 -12.49 -1.72 -1.26
N GLY A 90 -13.21 -0.63 -1.49
CA GLY A 90 -14.28 -0.17 -0.61
C GLY A 90 -13.76 0.46 0.68
N CYS A 91 -12.63 1.16 0.61
CA CYS A 91 -12.03 1.88 1.74
C CYS A 91 -12.18 3.38 1.54
N GLU A 92 -12.35 4.11 2.63
CA GLU A 92 -12.25 5.57 2.60
C GLU A 92 -10.83 5.99 2.24
N ALA A 93 -10.69 7.17 1.62
CA ALA A 93 -9.36 7.69 1.30
C ALA A 93 -8.47 7.76 2.54
N ALA A 94 -9.05 8.12 3.70
CA ALA A 94 -8.41 8.19 5.01
C ALA A 94 -7.77 6.86 5.48
N ASP A 95 -8.17 5.73 4.88
CA ASP A 95 -7.74 4.39 5.24
C ASP A 95 -6.66 3.84 4.28
N VAL A 96 -6.20 4.69 3.34
CA VAL A 96 -5.17 4.35 2.35
C VAL A 96 -3.85 5.06 2.68
N PHE A 97 -2.91 4.29 3.22
CA PHE A 97 -1.57 4.72 3.59
C PHE A 97 -0.60 4.48 2.43
N LEU A 98 -0.44 5.49 1.56
CA LEU A 98 0.52 5.43 0.45
C LEU A 98 1.90 5.95 0.88
N LYS A 99 2.92 5.13 0.73
CA LYS A 99 4.34 5.48 0.91
C LYS A 99 5.07 5.46 -0.42
N THR A 100 5.85 6.51 -0.70
CA THR A 100 6.77 6.48 -1.83
C THR A 100 8.12 5.97 -1.34
N ARG A 101 8.62 4.85 -1.89
CA ARG A 101 9.94 4.31 -1.56
C ARG A 101 11.01 5.05 -2.37
N GLU A 102 12.08 5.46 -1.69
CA GLU A 102 13.29 5.99 -2.31
C GLU A 102 14.37 4.92 -2.22
N ARG A 103 15.22 4.78 -3.24
CA ARG A 103 16.49 4.07 -3.06
C ARG A 103 17.33 4.89 -2.10
N GLN A 104 17.43 4.46 -0.84
CA GLN A 104 18.37 5.05 0.10
C GLN A 104 19.79 4.76 -0.43
N ARG A 105 20.55 5.82 -0.72
CA ARG A 105 22.00 5.75 -0.93
C ARG A 105 22.63 6.17 0.41
N GLY A 106 23.42 5.28 1.03
CA GLY A 106 24.19 5.54 2.26
C GLY A 106 23.51 5.14 3.59
N ASP A 107 24.28 5.25 4.67
CA ASP A 107 24.00 4.81 6.06
C ASP A 107 22.88 5.59 6.78
N ALA A 108 21.81 5.97 6.08
CA ALA A 108 20.64 6.61 6.67
C ALA A 108 19.77 5.59 7.43
N GLN A 109 20.35 5.04 8.49
CA GLN A 109 19.75 4.11 9.43
C GLN A 109 18.63 4.80 10.24
N TYR A 110 17.46 4.17 10.26
CA TYR A 110 16.32 4.39 11.17
C TYR A 110 16.04 5.84 11.63
N LYS A 111 16.02 6.82 10.73
CA LYS A 111 15.27 8.05 11.01
C LYS A 111 13.79 7.72 10.99
N ARG A 112 13.04 8.12 12.04
CA ARG A 112 11.57 8.30 11.97
C ARG A 112 11.30 8.95 10.62
N SER A 113 10.57 8.25 9.77
CA SER A 113 10.38 8.69 8.41
C SER A 113 9.66 10.03 8.45
N GLY A 114 10.39 11.14 8.30
CA GLY A 114 9.84 12.44 7.88
C GLY A 114 9.30 12.37 6.45
N ARG A 115 8.87 11.18 6.01
CA ARG A 115 8.32 10.90 4.70
C ARG A 115 6.93 11.51 4.70
N ARG A 116 6.73 12.39 3.73
CA ARG A 116 5.52 13.16 3.47
C ARG A 116 4.30 12.25 3.43
N TYR A 117 3.62 12.10 4.57
CA TYR A 117 2.31 11.48 4.63
C TYR A 117 1.34 12.36 3.87
N VAL A 118 0.59 11.78 2.93
CA VAL A 118 -0.39 12.52 2.13
C VAL A 118 -1.64 12.85 2.98
N GLN A 119 -1.76 12.28 4.18
CA GLN A 119 -2.89 12.47 5.07
C GLN A 119 -2.43 12.74 6.51
N ASP A 120 -3.10 13.70 7.14
CA ASP A 120 -2.85 14.10 8.52
C ASP A 120 -4.14 14.00 9.34
N LYS A 121 -4.25 12.92 10.14
CA LYS A 121 -5.03 12.85 11.38
C LYS A 121 -4.77 11.51 12.07
N ASP A 122 -4.14 11.59 13.24
CA ASP A 122 -3.80 10.53 14.19
C ASP A 122 -2.86 9.38 13.78
N SER A 123 -2.13 8.88 14.77
CA SER A 123 -1.28 7.69 14.66
C SER A 123 -2.17 6.47 14.44
N ARG A 124 -2.27 5.97 13.20
CA ARG A 124 -3.14 4.83 12.86
C ARG A 124 -2.50 3.49 13.25
N ARG A 125 -2.35 3.28 14.56
CA ARG A 125 -1.99 1.98 15.14
C ARG A 125 -3.25 1.11 15.14
N ILE A 126 -3.23 -0.02 14.44
CA ILE A 126 -4.37 -0.95 14.36
C ILE A 126 -3.96 -2.35 14.80
N GLN A 127 -4.90 -3.10 15.34
CA GLN A 127 -4.68 -4.51 15.67
C GLN A 127 -5.09 -5.36 14.48
N VAL A 128 -4.23 -6.30 14.09
CA VAL A 128 -4.52 -7.34 13.09
C VAL A 128 -4.25 -8.71 13.68
N HIS A 129 -4.73 -9.75 13.01
CA HIS A 129 -4.55 -11.15 13.40
C HIS A 129 -4.08 -12.04 12.25
N GLU A 130 -3.26 -13.03 12.60
CA GLU A 130 -2.88 -14.19 11.78
C GLU A 130 -3.08 -15.44 12.64
N ALA A 131 -4.07 -16.29 12.31
CA ALA A 131 -4.53 -17.37 13.16
C ALA A 131 -4.84 -16.88 14.59
N ASP A 132 -4.27 -17.51 15.62
CA ASP A 132 -4.48 -17.16 17.03
C ASP A 132 -3.61 -15.99 17.51
N LEU A 133 -2.72 -15.48 16.65
CA LEU A 133 -1.79 -14.40 16.99
C LEU A 133 -2.39 -13.03 16.67
N ARG A 134 -2.15 -12.07 17.56
CA ARG A 134 -2.58 -10.67 17.42
C ARG A 134 -1.36 -9.74 17.39
N PHE A 135 -1.36 -8.82 16.44
CA PHE A 135 -0.26 -7.88 16.22
C PHE A 135 -0.78 -6.46 16.19
N TRP A 136 0.00 -5.53 16.75
CA TRP A 136 -0.20 -4.11 16.52
C TRP A 136 0.68 -3.65 15.37
N VAL A 137 0.07 -3.07 14.35
CA VAL A 137 0.78 -2.49 13.21
C VAL A 137 0.62 -0.99 13.19
N ASN A 138 1.64 -0.31 12.67
CA ASN A 138 1.62 1.14 12.44
C ASN A 138 1.77 1.41 10.95
N LEU A 139 0.67 1.77 10.29
CA LEU A 139 0.67 1.98 8.84
C LEU A 139 1.26 3.32 8.42
N ARG A 140 1.44 4.24 9.38
CA ARG A 140 1.84 5.62 9.15
C ARG A 140 3.30 5.84 9.53
N ASP A 141 3.63 5.90 10.81
CA ASP A 141 4.79 6.61 11.37
C ASP A 141 6.17 6.08 10.96
N TYR A 142 6.24 4.84 10.48
CA TYR A 142 7.49 4.16 10.12
C TYR A 142 7.53 3.76 8.65
N VAL A 143 8.72 3.40 8.15
CA VAL A 143 8.88 2.88 6.78
C VAL A 143 8.12 1.57 6.61
N ASP A 144 8.33 0.66 7.55
CA ASP A 144 7.63 -0.62 7.64
C ASP A 144 6.47 -0.55 8.63
N THR A 145 5.58 -1.53 8.58
CA THR A 145 4.34 -1.54 9.37
C THR A 145 4.52 -2.13 10.76
N GLY A 146 5.68 -2.73 11.05
CA GLY A 146 5.92 -3.54 12.26
C GLY A 146 5.52 -5.01 12.13
N LEU A 147 4.93 -5.42 10.99
CA LEU A 147 4.61 -6.82 10.69
C LEU A 147 5.03 -7.18 9.26
N PHE A 148 6.01 -8.08 9.13
CA PHE A 148 6.54 -8.52 7.84
C PHE A 148 5.73 -9.69 7.28
N LEU A 149 4.80 -9.42 6.37
CA LEU A 149 3.82 -10.40 5.86
C LEU A 149 4.44 -11.62 5.16
N ASP A 150 5.62 -11.47 4.58
CA ASP A 150 6.41 -12.52 3.91
C ASP A 150 6.99 -13.55 4.87
N HIS A 151 7.21 -13.17 6.14
CA HIS A 151 7.75 -14.04 7.18
C HIS A 151 6.66 -14.77 7.99
N ARG A 152 5.45 -14.93 7.41
CA ARG A 152 4.33 -15.58 8.12
C ARG A 152 4.61 -17.03 8.50
N GLN A 153 5.28 -17.79 7.63
CA GLN A 153 5.50 -19.23 7.85
C GLN A 153 6.51 -19.51 8.96
N THR A 154 7.36 -18.54 9.30
CA THR A 154 8.41 -18.67 10.33
C THR A 154 8.02 -18.01 11.65
N ARG A 155 6.78 -17.50 11.77
CA ARG A 155 6.29 -16.85 12.98
C ARG A 155 5.86 -17.85 14.05
#